data_AF-A0A7W4Z323-F1
#
_entry.id   AF-A0A7W4Z323-F1
#
_cell.length_a   1.000
_cell.length_b   1.000
_cell.length_c   1.000
_cell.angle_alpha   90.00
_cell.angle_beta   90.00
_cell.angle_gamma   90.00
#
_symmetry.space_group_name_H-M   'P 1'
#
loop_
_entity.id
_entity.type
_entity.pdbx_description
1 polymer ?
#
loop_
_entity_poly.entity_id
_entity_poly.type
_entity_poly.pdbx_seq_one_letter_code
_entity_poly.pdbx_strand_id
1 'polypeptide(L)'
;MAEVAGVAKTTIYRRHANRAELLRSALAHAIGSPDELPDGTVREKLRFALGNAWRQMTDVLGPGGLAAILGDSDPEFTEVFRGALRPYDEALVARIRADSAAGLLRSDVDAEGVVSLLLGAYLGELVRRGQADDDWMDRSLEMIWTILAIPG
;
A
#
# COMPACT_ATOMS: atom_id res chain seq x y z
N MET A 1 -17.14 22.04 24.35
CA MET A 1 -16.31 21.25 25.29
C MET A 1 -15.90 19.98 24.57
N ALA A 2 -14.76 20.04 23.89
CA ALA A 2 -14.22 18.96 23.07
C ALA A 2 -13.07 18.31 23.85
N GLU A 3 -13.36 17.24 24.59
CA GLU A 3 -12.33 16.50 25.32
C GLU A 3 -12.76 15.05 25.59
N VAL A 4 -13.04 14.26 24.54
CA VAL A 4 -13.21 12.80 24.68
C VAL A 4 -12.49 12.00 23.57
N ALA A 5 -11.74 12.66 22.67
CA ALA A 5 -11.09 11.96 21.55
C ALA A 5 -9.64 11.52 21.82
N GLY A 6 -9.06 11.82 22.99
CA GLY A 6 -7.60 11.76 23.17
C GLY A 6 -7.02 10.72 24.13
N VAL A 7 -7.81 10.09 25.01
CA VAL A 7 -7.22 9.45 26.22
C VAL A 7 -7.52 7.94 26.35
N ALA A 8 -8.30 7.32 25.47
CA ALA A 8 -8.76 5.94 25.71
C ALA A 8 -7.92 4.80 25.09
N LYS A 9 -6.95 5.06 24.21
CA LYS A 9 -6.28 3.97 23.44
C LYS A 9 -4.97 3.44 24.03
N THR A 10 -4.32 4.12 24.98
CA THR A 10 -3.03 3.68 25.55
C THR A 10 -3.15 2.82 26.81
N THR A 11 -4.34 2.74 27.42
CA THR A 11 -4.54 2.00 28.69
C THR A 11 -4.95 0.53 28.48
N ILE A 12 -5.38 0.13 27.29
CA ILE A 12 -5.97 -1.20 27.01
C ILE A 12 -4.91 -2.26 26.61
N TYR A 13 -3.62 -1.99 26.77
CA TYR A 13 -2.56 -2.92 26.34
C TYR A 13 -2.28 -4.10 27.30
N ARG A 14 -2.45 -3.90 28.62
CA ARG A 14 -1.57 -4.53 29.64
C ARG A 14 -1.76 -6.03 29.95
N ARG A 15 -2.36 -6.83 29.04
CA ARG A 15 -2.42 -8.30 29.08
C ARG A 15 -2.35 -8.89 27.66
N HIS A 16 -1.17 -9.36 27.25
CA HIS A 16 -0.92 -9.85 25.88
C HIS A 16 -1.21 -11.36 25.73
N ALA A 17 -2.19 -11.67 24.88
CA ALA A 17 -2.38 -12.89 24.06
C ALA A 17 -3.60 -12.64 23.16
N ASN A 18 -4.66 -12.05 23.73
CA ASN A 18 -5.90 -11.71 23.01
C ASN A 18 -5.80 -10.36 22.25
N ARG A 19 -5.04 -9.34 22.73
CA ARG A 19 -4.77 -8.09 21.97
C ARG A 19 -4.18 -8.39 20.60
N ALA A 20 -3.12 -9.18 20.59
CA ALA A 20 -2.34 -9.49 19.40
C ALA A 20 -3.20 -10.16 18.32
N GLU A 21 -3.95 -11.18 18.72
CA GLU A 21 -4.82 -11.95 17.84
C GLU A 21 -6.02 -11.13 17.37
N LEU A 22 -6.60 -10.30 18.24
CA LEU A 22 -7.67 -9.38 17.89
C LEU A 22 -7.19 -8.30 16.90
N LEU A 23 -5.99 -7.75 17.11
CA LEU A 23 -5.39 -6.78 16.21
C LEU A 23 -5.08 -7.40 14.86
N ARG A 24 -4.52 -8.61 14.84
CA ARG A 24 -4.28 -9.39 13.63
C ARG A 24 -5.57 -9.66 12.87
N SER A 25 -6.61 -10.14 13.55
CA SER A 25 -7.91 -10.41 12.96
C SER A 25 -8.59 -9.14 12.44
N ALA A 26 -8.55 -8.05 13.20
CA ALA A 26 -9.12 -6.77 12.81
C ALA A 26 -8.40 -6.16 11.59
N LEU A 27 -7.07 -6.19 11.56
CA LEU A 27 -6.29 -5.69 10.42
C LEU A 27 -6.45 -6.58 9.19
N ALA A 28 -6.45 -7.91 9.35
CA ALA A 28 -6.71 -8.83 8.24
C ALA A 28 -8.11 -8.61 7.64
N HIS A 29 -9.12 -8.37 8.48
CA HIS A 29 -10.47 -8.07 8.03
C HIS A 29 -10.58 -6.69 7.37
N ALA A 30 -9.92 -5.68 7.92
CA ALA A 30 -10.00 -4.32 7.42
C ALA A 30 -9.23 -4.14 6.09
N ILE A 31 -8.03 -4.74 5.98
CA ILE A 31 -7.21 -4.68 4.77
C ILE A 31 -7.80 -5.59 3.69
N GLY A 32 -8.18 -6.82 4.06
CA GLY A 32 -8.71 -7.82 3.14
C GLY A 32 -7.62 -8.48 2.29
N SER A 33 -8.04 -8.98 1.12
CA SER A 33 -7.17 -9.56 0.10
C SER A 33 -7.15 -8.65 -1.14
N PRO A 34 -6.10 -8.72 -1.97
CA PRO A 34 -6.10 -8.02 -3.26
C PRO A 34 -7.35 -8.39 -4.08
N ASP A 35 -8.06 -7.38 -4.57
CA ASP A 35 -9.19 -7.59 -5.47
C ASP A 35 -8.73 -8.25 -6.78
N GLU A 36 -9.65 -8.99 -7.42
CA GLU A 36 -9.43 -9.47 -8.78
C GLU A 36 -9.25 -8.29 -9.73
N LEU A 37 -8.22 -8.39 -10.58
CA LEU A 37 -7.92 -7.35 -11.54
C LEU A 37 -9.02 -7.27 -12.61
N PRO A 38 -9.48 -6.07 -12.98
CA PRO A 38 -10.39 -5.92 -14.09
C PRO A 38 -9.72 -6.31 -15.42
N ASP A 39 -10.53 -6.68 -16.39
CA ASP A 39 -10.09 -6.75 -17.79
C ASP A 39 -9.62 -5.36 -18.26
N GLY A 40 -8.67 -5.35 -19.20
CA GLY A 40 -8.11 -4.10 -19.74
C GLY A 40 -6.62 -4.16 -20.04
N THR A 41 -6.08 -3.00 -20.38
CA THR A 41 -4.66 -2.74 -20.64
C THR A 41 -3.83 -2.93 -19.38
N VAL A 42 -2.52 -3.15 -19.55
CA VAL A 42 -1.57 -3.22 -18.41
C VAL A 42 -1.61 -1.94 -17.57
N ARG A 43 -1.73 -0.78 -18.22
CA ARG A 43 -1.83 0.54 -17.58
C ARG A 43 -3.06 0.67 -16.68
N GLU A 44 -4.23 0.22 -17.13
CA GLU A 44 -5.47 0.21 -16.32
C GLU A 44 -5.37 -0.75 -15.14
N LYS A 45 -4.79 -1.94 -15.36
CA LYS A 45 -4.60 -2.94 -14.31
C LYS A 45 -3.64 -2.49 -13.22
N LEU A 46 -2.52 -1.87 -13.60
CA LEU A 46 -1.57 -1.28 -12.65
C LEU A 46 -2.21 -0.15 -11.84
N ARG A 47 -2.96 0.74 -12.51
CA ARG A 47 -3.69 1.82 -11.84
C ARG A 47 -4.69 1.30 -10.82
N PHE A 48 -5.41 0.24 -11.16
CA PHE A 48 -6.38 -0.40 -10.27
C PHE A 48 -5.70 -1.04 -9.06
N ALA A 49 -4.72 -1.92 -9.29
CA ALA A 49 -4.02 -2.64 -8.23
C ALA A 49 -3.41 -1.69 -7.20
N LEU A 50 -2.70 -0.66 -7.68
CA LEU A 50 -2.11 0.30 -6.79
C LEU A 50 -3.16 1.19 -6.12
N GLY A 51 -4.21 1.61 -6.86
CA GLY A 51 -5.37 2.32 -6.31
C GLY A 51 -5.95 1.61 -5.09
N ASN A 52 -6.08 0.29 -5.15
CA ASN A 52 -6.55 -0.52 -4.04
C ASN A 52 -5.56 -0.49 -2.87
N ALA A 53 -4.26 -0.70 -3.13
CA ALA A 53 -3.22 -0.63 -2.10
C ALA A 53 -3.21 0.74 -1.38
N TRP A 54 -3.33 1.84 -2.12
CA TRP A 54 -3.35 3.19 -1.55
C TRP A 54 -4.60 3.50 -0.74
N ARG A 55 -5.77 3.00 -1.16
CA ARG A 55 -6.98 3.07 -0.32
C ARG A 55 -6.77 2.34 1.00
N GLN A 56 -6.15 1.15 1.00
CA GLN A 56 -5.81 0.47 2.26
C GLN A 56 -4.87 1.31 3.14
N MET A 57 -3.86 1.96 2.55
CA MET A 57 -2.95 2.87 3.30
C MET A 57 -3.65 4.12 3.84
N THR A 58 -4.74 4.57 3.22
CA THR A 58 -5.41 5.82 3.62
C THR A 58 -6.58 5.55 4.58
N ASP A 59 -7.42 4.57 4.25
CA ASP A 59 -8.68 4.28 4.96
C ASP A 59 -8.47 3.37 6.17
N VAL A 60 -7.50 2.44 6.12
CA VAL A 60 -7.23 1.50 7.23
C VAL A 60 -6.11 2.00 8.13
N LEU A 61 -5.00 2.43 7.54
CA LEU A 61 -3.82 2.83 8.30
C LEU A 61 -3.92 4.27 8.81
N GLY A 62 -4.28 5.19 7.92
CA GLY A 62 -4.32 6.62 8.19
C GLY A 62 -2.97 7.23 8.65
N PRO A 63 -2.92 8.54 8.92
CA PRO A 63 -1.67 9.23 9.27
C PRO A 63 -1.00 8.70 10.54
N GLY A 64 -1.79 8.36 11.56
CA GLY A 64 -1.28 7.87 12.84
C GLY A 64 -0.68 6.46 12.75
N GLY A 65 -1.32 5.55 12.01
CA GLY A 65 -0.78 4.22 11.79
C GLY A 65 0.50 4.27 10.94
N LEU A 66 0.54 5.14 9.93
CA LEU A 66 1.73 5.33 9.10
C LEU A 66 2.91 5.85 9.93
N ALA A 67 2.68 6.83 10.79
CA ALA A 67 3.70 7.31 11.72
C ALA A 67 4.20 6.21 12.67
N ALA A 68 3.30 5.35 13.15
CA ALA A 68 3.66 4.23 14.02
C ALA A 68 4.55 3.20 13.32
N ILE A 69 4.30 2.90 12.04
CA ILE A 69 5.13 2.00 11.22
C ILE A 69 6.50 2.62 10.94
N LEU A 70 6.53 3.90 10.54
CA LEU A 70 7.79 4.57 10.18
C LEU A 70 8.69 4.79 11.40
N GLY A 71 8.11 5.12 12.55
CA GLY A 71 8.83 5.29 13.81
C GLY A 71 9.03 4.01 14.60
N ASP A 72 8.47 2.89 14.13
CA ASP A 72 8.38 1.61 14.82
C ASP A 72 7.95 1.71 16.29
N SER A 73 6.99 2.61 16.57
CA SER A 73 6.55 2.89 17.94
C SER A 73 5.70 1.77 18.56
N ASP A 74 5.23 0.82 17.73
CA ASP A 74 4.52 -0.40 18.13
C ASP A 74 4.95 -1.56 17.20
N PRO A 75 6.02 -2.29 17.54
CA PRO A 75 6.59 -3.32 16.67
C PRO A 75 5.60 -4.45 16.34
N GLU A 76 4.68 -4.78 17.25
CA GLU A 76 3.67 -5.81 17.01
C GLU A 76 2.67 -5.35 15.94
N PHE A 77 2.22 -4.10 16.02
CA PHE A 77 1.38 -3.49 14.97
C PHE A 77 2.13 -3.42 13.64
N THR A 78 3.39 -2.96 13.65
CA THR A 78 4.26 -2.87 12.47
C THR A 78 4.33 -4.22 11.74
N GLU A 79 4.62 -5.30 12.47
CA GLU A 79 4.78 -6.63 11.88
C GLU A 79 3.46 -7.20 11.34
N VAL A 80 2.36 -7.03 12.07
CA VAL A 80 1.03 -7.47 11.61
C VAL A 80 0.64 -6.71 10.34
N PHE A 81 0.84 -5.39 10.31
CA PHE A 81 0.48 -4.57 9.16
C PHE A 81 1.33 -4.88 7.92
N ARG A 82 2.66 -5.00 8.08
CA ARG A 82 3.56 -5.44 7.00
C ARG A 82 3.16 -6.82 6.48
N GLY A 83 2.80 -7.74 7.37
CA GLY A 83 2.30 -9.06 7.01
C GLY A 83 1.01 -9.01 6.18
N ALA A 84 0.09 -8.10 6.51
CA ALA A 84 -1.18 -7.95 5.79
C ALA A 84 -1.03 -7.26 4.42
N LEU A 85 -0.03 -6.39 4.24
CA LEU A 85 0.25 -5.77 2.93
C LEU A 85 1.11 -6.64 2.01
N ARG A 86 1.86 -7.61 2.54
CA ARG A 86 2.72 -8.50 1.74
C ARG A 86 1.99 -9.15 0.54
N PRO A 87 0.76 -9.67 0.65
CA PRO A 87 0.05 -10.23 -0.49
C PRO A 87 -0.23 -9.21 -1.61
N TYR A 88 -0.43 -7.94 -1.28
CA TYR A 88 -0.64 -6.88 -2.27
C TYR A 88 0.64 -6.56 -3.04
N ASP A 89 1.76 -6.48 -2.32
CA ASP A 89 3.09 -6.30 -2.90
C ASP A 89 3.44 -7.48 -3.84
N GLU A 90 3.31 -8.72 -3.34
CA GLU A 90 3.57 -9.93 -4.10
C GLU A 90 2.68 -10.03 -5.35
N ALA A 91 1.38 -9.71 -5.24
CA ALA A 91 0.46 -9.72 -6.37
C ALA A 91 0.84 -8.69 -7.44
N LEU A 92 1.24 -7.48 -7.05
CA LEU A 92 1.64 -6.44 -7.98
C LEU A 92 2.96 -6.78 -8.69
N VAL A 93 3.96 -7.27 -7.94
CA VAL A 93 5.23 -7.74 -8.50
C VAL A 93 5.01 -8.90 -9.48
N ALA A 94 4.20 -9.89 -9.09
CA ALA A 94 3.86 -11.02 -9.96
C ALA A 94 3.13 -10.55 -11.23
N ARG A 95 2.26 -9.53 -11.14
CA ARG A 95 1.58 -8.96 -12.31
C ARG A 95 2.55 -8.31 -13.29
N ILE A 96 3.44 -7.44 -12.81
CA ILE A 96 4.44 -6.77 -13.66
C ILE A 96 5.34 -7.79 -14.35
N ARG A 97 5.76 -8.85 -13.64
CA ARG A 97 6.53 -9.96 -14.21
C ARG A 97 5.77 -10.70 -15.31
N ALA A 98 4.49 -11.00 -15.09
CA ALA A 98 3.66 -11.66 -16.09
C ALA A 98 3.47 -10.82 -17.36
N ASP A 99 3.25 -9.51 -17.21
CA ASP A 99 3.09 -8.59 -18.34
C ASP A 99 4.40 -8.38 -19.12
N SER A 100 5.54 -8.36 -18.42
CA SER A 100 6.88 -8.39 -19.05
C SER A 100 7.12 -9.69 -19.83
N ALA A 101 6.82 -10.84 -19.24
CA ALA A 101 6.96 -12.14 -19.90
C ALA A 101 6.04 -12.32 -21.13
N ALA A 102 4.88 -11.66 -21.13
CA ALA A 102 3.96 -11.60 -22.27
C ALA A 102 4.38 -10.60 -23.37
N GLY A 103 5.50 -9.88 -23.18
CA GLY A 103 5.98 -8.86 -24.12
C GLY A 103 5.11 -7.61 -24.16
N LEU A 104 4.34 -7.34 -23.09
CA LEU A 104 3.52 -6.13 -22.95
C LEU A 104 4.30 -4.99 -22.27
N LEU A 105 5.34 -5.33 -21.51
CA LEU A 105 6.30 -4.41 -20.92
C LEU A 105 7.71 -4.76 -21.41
N ARG A 106 8.69 -3.87 -21.17
CA ARG A 106 10.09 -4.21 -21.45
C ARG A 106 10.51 -5.50 -20.73
N SER A 107 11.41 -6.25 -21.34
CA SER A 107 11.91 -7.52 -20.80
C SER A 107 12.87 -7.35 -19.62
N ASP A 108 13.41 -6.15 -19.42
CA ASP A 108 14.37 -5.81 -18.36
C ASP A 108 13.74 -5.01 -17.21
N VAL A 109 12.40 -5.04 -17.08
CA VAL A 109 11.70 -4.36 -15.99
C VAL A 109 12.05 -5.00 -14.65
N ASP A 110 12.63 -4.20 -13.76
CA ASP A 110 12.73 -4.51 -12.34
C ASP A 110 11.37 -4.29 -11.66
N ALA A 111 10.57 -5.36 -11.59
CA ALA A 111 9.23 -5.33 -11.00
C ALA A 111 9.24 -4.90 -9.52
N GLU A 112 10.21 -5.38 -8.73
CA GLU A 112 10.31 -5.06 -7.30
C GLU A 112 10.74 -3.59 -7.11
N GLY A 113 11.69 -3.13 -7.93
CA GLY A 113 12.12 -1.73 -7.95
C GLY A 113 10.97 -0.78 -8.32
N VAL A 114 10.14 -1.15 -9.29
CA VAL A 114 8.97 -0.36 -9.70
C VAL A 114 7.96 -0.21 -8.56
N VAL A 115 7.61 -1.32 -7.88
CA VAL A 115 6.69 -1.26 -6.73
C VAL A 115 7.28 -0.44 -5.59
N SER A 116 8.57 -0.63 -5.29
CA SER A 116 9.29 0.14 -4.27
C SER A 116 9.30 1.65 -4.57
N LEU A 117 9.54 2.03 -5.84
CA LEU A 117 9.53 3.44 -6.28
C LEU A 117 8.14 4.07 -6.14
N LEU A 118 7.08 3.35 -6.48
CA LEU A 118 5.70 3.81 -6.34
C LEU A 118 5.32 4.06 -4.87
N LEU A 119 5.68 3.11 -3.99
CA LEU A 119 5.49 3.26 -2.55
C LEU A 119 6.28 4.45 -1.99
N GLY A 120 7.53 4.60 -2.40
CA GLY A 120 8.35 5.75 -2.00
C GLY A 120 7.79 7.09 -2.47
N ALA A 121 7.31 7.17 -3.72
CA ALA A 121 6.68 8.38 -4.26
C ALA A 121 5.43 8.77 -3.47
N TYR A 122 4.60 7.79 -3.08
CA TYR A 122 3.42 8.01 -2.24
C TYR A 122 3.77 8.58 -0.87
N LEU A 123 4.74 7.97 -0.17
CA LEU A 123 5.22 8.51 1.11
C LEU A 123 5.76 9.92 0.94
N GLY A 124 6.52 10.18 -0.13
CA GLY A 124 7.01 11.51 -0.46
C GLY A 124 5.89 12.53 -0.67
N GLU A 125 4.80 12.15 -1.35
CA GLU A 125 3.66 13.05 -1.55
C GLU A 125 2.91 13.33 -0.24
N LEU A 126 2.68 12.31 0.58
CA LEU A 126 2.11 12.48 1.91
C LEU A 126 2.96 13.42 2.77
N VAL A 127 4.28 13.30 2.73
CA VAL A 127 5.17 14.19 3.49
C VAL A 127 5.09 15.63 2.99
N ARG A 128 5.02 15.85 1.66
CA ARG A 128 5.01 17.20 1.06
C ARG A 128 3.67 17.90 1.14
N ARG A 129 2.56 17.15 1.03
CA ARG A 129 1.21 17.72 0.85
C ARG A 129 0.18 17.24 1.87
N GLY A 130 0.51 16.24 2.68
CA GLY A 130 -0.41 15.63 3.65
C GLY A 130 -1.48 14.73 3.03
N GLN A 131 -1.51 14.61 1.70
CA GLN A 131 -2.46 13.78 0.96
C GLN A 131 -1.86 13.35 -0.39
N ALA A 132 -2.35 12.25 -0.92
CA ALA A 132 -2.05 11.75 -2.26
C ALA A 132 -3.39 11.47 -2.95
N ASP A 133 -3.80 12.36 -3.85
CA ASP A 133 -5.07 12.27 -4.57
C ASP A 133 -4.93 11.47 -5.88
N ASP A 134 -6.08 11.20 -6.51
CA ASP A 134 -6.14 10.44 -7.77
C ASP A 134 -5.40 11.17 -8.91
N ASP A 135 -5.42 12.50 -8.96
CA ASP A 135 -4.72 13.29 -9.99
C ASP A 135 -3.19 13.19 -9.85
N TRP A 136 -2.68 13.19 -8.62
CA TRP A 136 -1.27 12.88 -8.35
C TRP A 136 -0.94 11.45 -8.77
N MET A 137 -1.86 10.52 -8.51
CA MET A 137 -1.67 9.11 -8.84
C MET A 137 -1.51 8.87 -10.33
N ASP A 138 -2.44 9.43 -11.11
CA ASP A 138 -2.47 9.30 -12.55
C ASP A 138 -1.19 9.85 -13.16
N ARG A 139 -0.76 11.05 -12.73
CA ARG A 139 0.49 11.66 -13.21
C ARG A 139 1.74 10.85 -12.83
N SER A 140 1.76 10.27 -11.64
CA SER A 140 2.87 9.42 -11.19
C SER A 140 2.98 8.15 -12.04
N LEU A 141 1.83 7.60 -12.41
CA LEU A 141 1.75 6.45 -13.30
C LEU A 141 2.13 6.79 -14.75
N GLU A 142 1.78 7.95 -15.30
CA GLU A 142 2.27 8.37 -16.64
C GLU A 142 3.80 8.45 -16.69
N MET A 143 4.43 8.94 -15.61
CA MET A 143 5.89 9.03 -15.53
C MET A 143 6.53 7.64 -15.49
N ILE A 144 5.98 6.73 -14.67
CA ILE A 144 6.49 5.36 -14.57
C ILE A 144 6.21 4.55 -15.82
N TRP A 145 5.07 4.79 -16.47
CA TRP A 145 4.72 4.14 -17.74
C TRP A 145 5.78 4.40 -18.80
N THR A 146 6.33 5.61 -18.85
CA THR A 146 7.45 5.96 -19.75
C THR A 146 8.68 5.06 -19.55
N ILE A 147 8.89 4.54 -18.34
CA ILE A 147 10.01 3.66 -18.00
C ILE A 147 9.69 2.19 -18.35
N LEU A 148 8.43 1.79 -18.14
CA LEU A 148 7.94 0.41 -18.31
C LEU A 148 7.63 0.02 -19.75
N ALA A 149 7.16 0.98 -20.55
CA ALA A 149 6.70 0.72 -21.91
C ALA A 149 7.85 0.36 -22.86
N ILE A 150 7.55 -0.50 -23.83
CA ILE A 150 8.48 -0.84 -24.91
C ILE A 150 8.71 0.43 -25.75
N PRO A 151 9.98 0.83 -26.01
CA PRO A 151 10.28 1.93 -26.91
C PRO A 151 9.66 1.65 -28.29
N GLY A 152 8.89 2.60 -28.81
CA GLY A 152 8.36 2.57 -30.17
C GLY A 152 9.44 2.69 -31.23
#